data_AF-Q07XP3-F1
#
_entry.id   AF-Q07XP3-F1
#
_cell.length_a   1.000
_cell.length_b   1.000
_cell.length_c   1.000
_cell.angle_alpha   90.00
_cell.angle_beta   90.00
_cell.angle_gamma   90.00
#
_symmetry.space_group_name_H-M   'P 1'
#
loop_
_entity.id
_entity.type
_entity.pdbx_description
1 polymer ?
#
loop_
_entity_poly.entity_id
_entity_poly.type
_entity_poly.pdbx_seq_one_letter_code
_entity_poly.pdbx_strand_id
1 'polypeptide(L)'
;MNMSNTERHITLFCAEHQLEYRQAVNRFSGNKSTYFKSVQLFINDLTLYIQQTMASPSIPADFAPMLHTLKSSAATLGFTELACYARNHEIKLAHYSPTEFSQFHEILLATLSTNKELAIMLIPLLEKDLQASNSQKDMPILAVNNEFIMIYDTLMEEVSHYNMNAINTFAQIAKTLNLIAPQHIELLTQSINQLRFQQAENILTEIYPRILNIRK
;
A
#
# COMPACT_ATOMS: atom_id res chain seq x y z
N MET A 1 -7.77 -7.37 -14.20
CA MET A 1 -6.73 -7.43 -13.15
C MET A 1 -6.96 -8.69 -12.32
N ASN A 2 -5.99 -9.61 -12.30
CA ASN A 2 -6.05 -10.79 -11.42
C ASN A 2 -5.58 -10.35 -10.01
N MET A 3 -6.48 -10.39 -9.02
CA MET A 3 -6.12 -10.21 -7.61
C MET A 3 -5.27 -11.39 -7.15
N SER A 4 -4.22 -11.13 -6.36
CA SER A 4 -3.45 -12.20 -5.72
C SER A 4 -4.33 -12.91 -4.66
N ASN A 5 -4.05 -14.19 -4.38
CA ASN A 5 -4.75 -14.91 -3.31
C ASN A 5 -4.61 -14.22 -1.95
N THR A 6 -3.48 -13.56 -1.70
CA THR A 6 -3.23 -12.80 -0.45
C THR A 6 -4.06 -11.52 -0.38
N GLU A 7 -4.16 -10.78 -1.48
CA GLU A 7 -4.98 -9.58 -1.59
C GLU A 7 -6.49 -9.89 -1.46
N ARG A 8 -6.91 -11.07 -1.93
CA ARG A 8 -8.26 -11.59 -1.71
C ARG A 8 -8.53 -11.86 -0.22
N HIS A 9 -7.59 -12.47 0.50
CA HIS A 9 -7.75 -12.70 1.94
C HIS A 9 -7.81 -11.40 2.75
N ILE A 10 -6.97 -10.41 2.43
CA ILE A 10 -7.04 -9.09 3.06
C ILE A 10 -8.39 -8.44 2.78
N THR A 11 -8.85 -8.47 1.52
CA THR A 11 -10.14 -7.87 1.14
C THR A 11 -11.30 -8.52 1.89
N LEU A 12 -11.30 -9.85 2.06
CA LEU A 12 -12.34 -10.57 2.79
C LEU A 12 -12.32 -10.24 4.29
N PHE A 13 -11.15 -10.29 4.93
CA PHE A 13 -10.98 -9.91 6.33
C PHE A 13 -11.45 -8.48 6.58
N CYS A 14 -11.04 -7.54 5.71
CA CYS A 14 -11.44 -6.16 5.83
C CYS A 14 -12.95 -5.96 5.59
N ALA A 15 -13.57 -6.70 4.66
CA ALA A 15 -15.01 -6.63 4.47
C ALA A 15 -15.79 -7.17 5.68
N GLU A 16 -15.34 -8.28 6.27
CA GLU A 16 -15.95 -8.89 7.46
C GLU A 16 -15.91 -7.95 8.68
N HIS A 17 -14.81 -7.21 8.84
CA HIS A 17 -14.60 -6.28 9.94
C HIS A 17 -14.86 -4.81 9.58
N GLN A 18 -15.52 -4.56 8.45
CA GLN A 18 -15.90 -3.21 7.99
C GLN A 18 -14.73 -2.21 7.89
N LEU A 19 -13.55 -2.70 7.51
CA LEU A 19 -12.35 -1.90 7.27
C LEU A 19 -12.27 -1.46 5.81
N GLU A 20 -12.08 -0.16 5.59
CA GLU A 20 -11.98 0.45 4.26
C GLU A 20 -10.56 0.35 3.67
N TYR A 21 -10.06 -0.88 3.53
CA TYR A 21 -8.67 -1.17 3.14
C TYR A 21 -8.25 -0.53 1.81
N ARG A 22 -9.07 -0.68 0.75
CA ARG A 22 -8.72 -0.15 -0.57
C ARG A 22 -8.60 1.38 -0.55
N GLN A 23 -9.53 2.05 0.12
CA GLN A 23 -9.49 3.50 0.27
C GLN A 23 -8.29 3.93 1.10
N ALA A 24 -8.00 3.21 2.19
CA ALA A 24 -6.84 3.47 3.02
C ALA A 24 -5.55 3.39 2.21
N VAL A 25 -5.31 2.28 1.50
CA VAL A 25 -4.11 2.12 0.65
C VAL A 25 -4.01 3.20 -0.43
N ASN A 26 -5.14 3.65 -1.00
CA ASN A 26 -5.14 4.76 -1.96
C ASN A 26 -4.69 6.09 -1.34
N ARG A 27 -4.98 6.37 -0.06
CA ARG A 27 -4.45 7.55 0.66
C ARG A 27 -2.94 7.50 0.82
N PHE A 28 -2.35 6.30 0.78
CA PHE A 28 -0.90 6.09 0.73
C PHE A 28 -0.37 6.00 -0.70
N SER A 29 -1.12 6.49 -1.71
CA SER A 29 -0.75 6.43 -3.12
C SER A 29 -0.44 5.00 -3.62
N GLY A 30 -1.11 4.00 -3.05
CA GLY A 30 -0.85 2.59 -3.36
C GLY A 30 0.38 1.99 -2.67
N ASN A 31 1.10 2.76 -1.84
CA ASN A 31 2.29 2.27 -1.14
C ASN A 31 1.92 1.38 0.05
N LYS A 32 1.77 0.08 -0.22
CA LYS A 32 1.44 -0.95 0.77
C LYS A 32 2.47 -1.04 1.91
N SER A 33 3.75 -0.72 1.65
CA SER A 33 4.79 -0.77 2.68
C SER A 33 4.65 0.36 3.69
N THR A 34 4.37 1.58 3.22
CA THR A 34 4.08 2.71 4.09
C THR A 34 2.78 2.46 4.87
N TYR A 35 1.72 1.98 4.20
CA TYR A 35 0.47 1.61 4.87
C TYR A 35 0.72 0.60 6.01
N PHE A 36 1.46 -0.48 5.74
CA PHE A 36 1.83 -1.47 6.75
C PHE A 36 2.53 -0.86 7.96
N LYS A 37 3.56 -0.03 7.74
CA LYS A 37 4.28 0.65 8.83
C LYS A 37 3.35 1.57 9.62
N SER A 38 2.44 2.27 8.95
CA SER A 38 1.46 3.12 9.62
C SER A 38 0.46 2.33 10.46
N VAL A 39 0.03 1.14 10.03
CA VAL A 39 -0.80 0.23 10.85
C VAL A 39 -0.02 -0.24 12.09
N GLN A 40 1.28 -0.53 11.97
CA GLN A 40 2.12 -0.89 13.13
C GLN A 40 2.22 0.26 14.15
N LEU A 41 2.44 1.49 13.68
CA LEU A 41 2.47 2.66 14.55
C LEU A 41 1.11 2.88 15.24
N PHE A 42 0.02 2.66 14.51
CA PHE A 42 -1.32 2.79 15.05
C PHE A 42 -1.62 1.79 16.18
N ILE A 43 -1.07 0.57 16.15
CA ILE A 43 -1.17 -0.38 17.27
C ILE A 43 -0.52 0.17 18.54
N ASN A 44 0.61 0.89 18.39
CA ASN A 44 1.29 1.53 19.51
C ASN A 44 0.43 2.68 20.05
N ASP A 45 -0.13 3.51 19.17
CA ASP A 45 -1.03 4.60 19.56
C ASP A 45 -2.25 4.08 20.33
N LEU A 46 -2.91 3.03 19.81
CA LEU A 46 -4.05 2.39 20.49
C LEU A 46 -3.65 1.82 21.86
N THR A 47 -2.43 1.28 21.99
CA THR A 47 -1.92 0.80 23.29
C THR A 47 -1.79 1.94 24.29
N LEU A 48 -1.24 3.08 23.86
CA LEU A 48 -1.13 4.27 24.70
C LEU A 48 -2.50 4.81 25.10
N TYR A 49 -3.45 4.88 24.17
CA TYR A 49 -4.81 5.35 24.44
C TYR A 49 -5.56 4.44 25.42
N ILE A 50 -5.37 3.12 25.32
CA ILE A 50 -5.91 2.15 26.28
C ILE A 50 -5.33 2.42 27.68
N GLN A 51 -4.01 2.58 27.80
CA GLN A 51 -3.35 2.86 29.08
C GLN A 51 -3.82 4.18 29.68
N GLN A 52 -3.90 5.25 28.87
CA GLN A 52 -4.40 6.56 29.29
C GLN A 52 -5.86 6.49 29.76
N THR A 53 -6.70 5.72 29.05
CA THR A 53 -8.10 5.51 29.41
C THR A 53 -8.19 4.78 30.75
N MET A 54 -7.46 3.67 30.93
CA MET A 54 -7.46 2.90 32.19
C MET A 54 -6.96 3.71 33.39
N ALA A 55 -5.99 4.60 33.19
CA ALA A 55 -5.40 5.42 34.25
C ALA A 55 -6.29 6.60 34.70
N SER A 56 -7.34 6.93 33.94
CA SER A 56 -8.10 8.18 34.12
C SER A 56 -9.58 7.90 34.41
N PRO A 57 -10.01 7.78 35.68
CA PRO A 57 -11.41 7.51 36.04
C PRO A 57 -12.33 8.75 35.97
N SER A 58 -11.80 9.93 35.62
CA SER A 58 -12.55 11.20 35.49
C SER A 58 -12.20 11.87 34.16
N ILE A 59 -13.02 12.83 33.68
CA ILE A 59 -12.84 13.50 32.38
C ILE A 59 -11.52 14.28 32.35
N PRO A 60 -10.46 13.79 31.68
CA PRO A 60 -9.20 14.51 31.59
C PRO A 60 -9.25 15.51 30.44
N ALA A 61 -8.52 16.62 30.56
CA ALA A 61 -8.35 17.57 29.47
C ALA A 61 -7.76 16.92 28.20
N ASP A 62 -6.99 15.84 28.38
CA ASP A 62 -6.23 15.18 27.31
C ASP A 62 -7.08 14.25 26.43
N PHE A 63 -8.32 13.94 26.82
CA PHE A 63 -9.20 13.07 26.03
C PHE A 63 -9.65 13.72 24.71
N ALA A 64 -9.90 15.04 24.70
CA ALA A 64 -10.26 15.72 23.45
C ALA A 64 -9.12 15.67 22.41
N PRO A 65 -7.86 16.03 22.75
CA PRO A 65 -6.71 15.82 21.87
C PRO A 65 -6.50 14.36 21.44
N MET A 66 -6.70 13.40 22.35
CA MET A 66 -6.62 11.97 22.06
C MET A 66 -7.65 11.57 21.00
N LEU A 67 -8.92 11.92 21.20
CA LEU A 67 -10.01 11.62 20.26
C LEU A 67 -9.81 12.33 18.91
N HIS A 68 -9.28 13.56 18.91
CA HIS A 68 -8.93 14.29 17.69
C HIS A 68 -7.90 13.52 16.83
N THR A 69 -6.86 13.02 17.50
CA THR A 69 -5.78 12.27 16.85
C THR A 69 -6.30 10.92 16.37
N LEU A 70 -7.00 10.18 17.25
CA LEU A 70 -7.62 8.89 16.96
C LEU A 70 -8.57 8.94 15.76
N LYS A 71 -9.42 9.97 15.69
CA LYS A 71 -10.31 10.22 14.55
C LYS A 71 -9.53 10.26 13.24
N SER A 72 -8.44 11.03 13.21
CA SER A 72 -7.66 11.28 11.99
C SER A 72 -6.84 10.06 11.57
N SER A 73 -6.19 9.38 12.53
CA SER A 73 -5.40 8.17 12.26
C SER A 73 -6.30 7.00 11.85
N ALA A 74 -7.39 6.74 12.57
CA ALA A 74 -8.35 5.69 12.24
C ALA A 74 -8.98 5.91 10.86
N ALA A 75 -9.38 7.14 10.54
CA ALA A 75 -9.95 7.47 9.23
C ALA A 75 -8.95 7.20 8.10
N THR A 76 -7.70 7.65 8.28
CA THR A 76 -6.63 7.47 7.29
C THR A 76 -6.38 5.99 7.01
N LEU A 77 -6.35 5.17 8.05
CA LEU A 77 -6.05 3.74 8.00
C LEU A 77 -7.25 2.86 7.66
N GLY A 78 -8.45 3.42 7.50
CA GLY A 78 -9.64 2.68 7.09
C GLY A 78 -10.44 2.06 8.23
N PHE A 79 -10.15 2.40 9.49
CA PHE A 79 -10.96 2.04 10.66
C PHE A 79 -12.12 3.06 10.80
N THR A 80 -13.02 3.06 9.82
CA THR A 80 -14.01 4.13 9.65
C THR A 80 -15.00 4.22 10.82
N GLU A 81 -15.42 3.10 11.39
CA GLU A 81 -16.31 3.10 12.56
C GLU A 81 -15.64 3.73 13.78
N LEU A 82 -14.37 3.39 14.05
CA LEU A 82 -13.57 3.98 15.11
C LEU A 82 -13.39 5.49 14.90
N ALA A 83 -13.16 5.92 13.66
CA ALA A 83 -13.05 7.34 13.34
C ALA A 83 -14.36 8.09 13.60
N CYS A 84 -15.50 7.51 13.21
CA CYS A 84 -16.82 8.05 13.49
C CYS A 84 -17.10 8.11 14.99
N TYR A 85 -16.76 7.07 15.74
CA TYR A 85 -16.86 7.04 17.19
C TYR A 85 -16.04 8.19 17.81
N ALA A 86 -14.75 8.28 17.48
CA ALA A 86 -13.88 9.32 17.99
C ALA A 86 -14.41 10.74 17.70
N ARG A 87 -14.88 10.99 16.47
CA ARG A 87 -15.50 12.26 16.07
C ARG A 87 -16.75 12.60 16.89
N ASN A 88 -17.64 11.63 17.08
CA ASN A 88 -18.90 11.84 17.81
C ASN A 88 -18.65 12.21 19.27
N HIS A 89 -17.65 11.57 19.88
CA HIS A 89 -17.32 11.76 21.28
C HIS A 89 -16.43 13.00 21.50
N GLU A 90 -15.53 13.35 20.57
CA GLU A 90 -14.71 14.58 20.63
C GLU A 90 -15.57 15.83 20.82
N ILE A 91 -16.68 15.95 20.09
CA ILE A 91 -17.59 17.11 20.14
C ILE A 91 -18.40 17.12 21.44
N LYS A 92 -18.83 15.95 21.91
CA LYS A 92 -19.74 15.81 23.05
C LYS A 92 -19.03 15.84 24.39
N LEU A 93 -17.73 15.52 24.45
CA LEU A 93 -16.96 15.34 25.68
C LEU A 93 -17.10 16.52 26.66
N ALA A 94 -17.09 17.75 26.15
CA ALA A 94 -17.21 18.96 26.96
C ALA A 94 -18.57 19.11 27.67
N HIS A 95 -19.58 18.35 27.25
CA HIS A 95 -20.95 18.43 27.74
C HIS A 95 -21.38 17.19 28.51
N TYR A 96 -20.48 16.24 28.77
CA TYR A 96 -20.85 15.02 29.51
C TYR A 96 -21.13 15.27 30.97
N SER A 97 -22.28 14.75 31.41
CA SER A 97 -22.50 14.43 32.81
C SER A 97 -21.55 13.31 33.27
N PRO A 98 -21.29 13.17 34.57
CA PRO A 98 -20.46 12.09 35.10
C PRO A 98 -20.95 10.68 34.68
N THR A 99 -22.27 10.47 34.60
CA THR A 99 -22.86 9.19 34.19
C THR A 99 -22.59 8.89 32.71
N GLU A 100 -22.79 9.88 31.83
CA GLU A 100 -22.49 9.74 30.40
C GLU A 100 -21.00 9.50 30.16
N PHE A 101 -20.14 10.19 30.91
CA PHE A 101 -18.70 9.96 30.82
C PHE A 101 -18.31 8.55 31.24
N SER A 102 -18.86 8.03 32.35
CA SER A 102 -18.58 6.66 32.79
C SER A 102 -18.96 5.62 31.74
N GLN A 103 -20.12 5.78 31.09
CA GLN A 103 -20.55 4.90 30.00
C GLN A 103 -19.65 5.02 28.77
N PHE A 104 -19.34 6.26 28.36
CA PHE A 104 -18.42 6.51 27.27
C PHE A 104 -17.04 5.89 27.52
N HIS A 105 -16.53 6.00 28.74
CA HIS A 105 -15.21 5.51 29.15
C HIS A 105 -15.11 4.00 29.00
N GLU A 106 -16.11 3.26 29.49
CA GLU A 106 -16.19 1.80 29.34
C GLU A 106 -16.26 1.37 27.87
N ILE A 107 -17.12 2.02 27.09
CA ILE A 107 -17.29 1.70 25.67
C ILE A 107 -16.04 2.08 24.88
N LEU A 108 -15.38 3.20 25.20
CA LEU A 108 -14.13 3.62 24.57
C LEU A 108 -13.04 2.57 24.80
N LEU A 109 -12.89 2.06 26.02
CA LEU A 109 -11.89 1.04 26.33
C LEU A 109 -12.12 -0.25 25.53
N ALA A 110 -13.37 -0.71 25.45
CA ALA A 110 -13.74 -1.87 24.64
C ALA A 110 -13.45 -1.62 23.15
N THR A 111 -13.88 -0.45 22.65
CA THR A 111 -13.71 -0.05 21.25
C THR A 111 -12.22 0.01 20.85
N LEU A 112 -11.37 0.62 21.68
CA LEU A 112 -9.93 0.69 21.44
C LEU A 112 -9.30 -0.71 21.45
N SER A 113 -9.71 -1.58 22.37
CA SER A 113 -9.17 -2.93 22.51
C SER A 113 -9.52 -3.79 21.30
N THR A 114 -10.78 -3.80 20.89
CA THR A 114 -11.24 -4.52 19.68
C THR A 114 -10.49 -4.04 18.44
N ASN A 115 -10.37 -2.72 18.23
CA ASN A 115 -9.68 -2.19 17.05
C ASN A 115 -8.17 -2.47 17.07
N LYS A 116 -7.56 -2.54 18.26
CA LYS A 116 -6.17 -2.97 18.41
C LYS A 116 -5.99 -4.43 18.01
N GLU A 117 -6.88 -5.32 18.45
CA GLU A 117 -6.86 -6.73 18.05
C GLU A 117 -7.04 -6.89 16.54
N LEU A 118 -7.98 -6.17 15.94
CA LEU A 118 -8.18 -6.15 14.49
C LEU A 118 -6.90 -5.69 13.75
N ALA A 119 -6.26 -4.61 14.22
CA ALA A 119 -5.02 -4.14 13.64
C ALA A 119 -3.90 -5.19 13.76
N ILE A 120 -3.77 -5.87 14.90
CA ILE A 120 -2.81 -6.96 15.12
C ILE A 120 -3.08 -8.13 14.16
N MET A 121 -4.34 -8.54 13.99
CA MET A 121 -4.71 -9.61 13.05
C MET A 121 -4.47 -9.23 11.59
N LEU A 122 -4.54 -7.94 11.26
CA LEU A 122 -4.29 -7.42 9.92
C LEU A 122 -2.79 -7.46 9.56
N ILE A 123 -1.88 -7.23 10.52
CA ILE A 123 -0.42 -7.22 10.30
C ILE A 123 0.10 -8.43 9.52
N PRO A 124 -0.13 -9.69 9.92
CA PRO A 124 0.42 -10.85 9.21
C PRO A 124 -0.15 -10.99 7.79
N LEU A 125 -1.38 -10.53 7.54
CA LEU A 125 -1.97 -10.54 6.21
C LEU A 125 -1.26 -9.54 5.29
N LEU A 126 -1.01 -8.33 5.79
CA LEU A 126 -0.27 -7.29 5.07
C LEU A 126 1.20 -7.68 4.85
N GLU A 127 1.85 -8.26 5.85
CA GLU A 127 3.22 -8.74 5.74
C GLU A 127 3.35 -9.81 4.66
N LYS A 128 2.42 -10.77 4.62
CA LYS A 128 2.39 -11.80 3.58
C LYS A 128 2.18 -11.23 2.18
N ASP A 129 1.36 -10.18 2.03
CA ASP A 129 1.14 -9.52 0.74
C ASP A 129 2.38 -8.73 0.29
N LEU A 130 3.07 -8.09 1.24
CA LEU A 130 4.35 -7.44 0.99
C LEU A 130 5.45 -8.43 0.62
N GLN A 131 5.53 -9.57 1.29
CA GLN A 131 6.48 -10.63 0.98
C GLN A 131 6.16 -11.30 -0.37
N ALA A 132 4.88 -11.51 -0.71
CA ALA A 132 4.48 -11.99 -2.04
C ALA A 132 4.83 -10.99 -3.15
N SER A 133 4.72 -9.69 -2.88
CA SER A 133 5.14 -8.63 -3.79
C SER A 133 6.67 -8.50 -3.89
N ASN A 134 7.40 -8.79 -2.81
CA ASN A 134 8.86 -8.74 -2.77
C ASN A 134 9.53 -10.04 -3.29
N SER A 135 8.87 -11.19 -3.23
CA SER A 135 9.35 -12.41 -3.90
C SER A 135 9.22 -12.32 -5.43
N GLN A 136 8.43 -11.36 -5.95
CA GLN A 136 8.55 -10.88 -7.33
C GLN A 136 9.70 -9.88 -7.54
N LYS A 137 10.24 -9.25 -6.48
CA LYS A 137 11.40 -8.33 -6.54
C LYS A 137 12.77 -9.00 -6.48
N ASP A 138 12.86 -10.28 -6.13
CA ASP A 138 14.09 -11.07 -6.34
C ASP A 138 14.17 -11.65 -7.78
N MET A 139 13.13 -11.46 -8.58
CA MET A 139 13.06 -11.87 -9.99
C MET A 139 13.89 -11.01 -10.98
N PRO A 140 14.11 -9.68 -10.80
CA PRO A 140 14.87 -8.88 -11.76
C PRO A 140 16.34 -9.29 -11.86
N ILE A 141 16.98 -9.67 -10.75
CA ILE A 141 18.41 -10.05 -10.74
C ILE A 141 18.61 -11.38 -11.50
N LEU A 142 17.68 -12.33 -11.35
CA LEU A 142 17.69 -13.58 -12.13
C LEU A 142 17.23 -13.39 -13.59
N ALA A 143 16.37 -12.41 -13.88
CA ALA A 143 15.82 -12.18 -15.21
C ALA A 143 16.69 -11.27 -16.11
N VAL A 144 17.52 -10.40 -15.53
CA VAL A 144 18.54 -9.61 -16.26
C VAL A 144 19.83 -10.41 -16.34
N ASN A 145 19.80 -11.47 -17.15
CA ASN A 145 20.97 -12.28 -17.48
C ASN A 145 21.61 -11.80 -18.80
N ASN A 146 22.74 -12.40 -19.20
CA ASN A 146 23.43 -12.01 -20.45
C ASN A 146 22.54 -12.18 -21.70
N GLU A 147 21.64 -13.16 -21.71
CA GLU A 147 20.71 -13.40 -22.82
C GLU A 147 19.69 -12.25 -22.95
N PHE A 148 19.11 -11.80 -21.83
CA PHE A 148 18.22 -10.63 -21.81
C PHE A 148 18.94 -9.38 -22.34
N ILE A 149 20.19 -9.14 -21.95
CA ILE A 149 20.97 -7.99 -22.43
C ILE A 149 21.19 -8.07 -23.93
N MET A 150 21.55 -9.24 -24.47
CA MET A 150 21.71 -9.43 -25.91
C MET A 150 20.41 -9.14 -26.67
N ILE A 151 19.27 -9.62 -26.18
CA ILE A 151 17.97 -9.37 -26.81
C ILE A 151 17.57 -7.90 -26.67
N TYR A 152 17.92 -7.25 -25.56
CA TYR A 152 17.68 -5.83 -25.35
C TYR A 152 18.49 -4.96 -26.33
N ASP A 153 19.79 -5.24 -26.49
CA ASP A 153 20.66 -4.54 -27.43
C ASP A 153 20.16 -4.74 -28.87
N THR A 154 19.72 -5.96 -29.20
CA THR A 154 19.09 -6.28 -30.50
C THR A 154 17.82 -5.46 -30.70
N LEU A 155 16.95 -5.37 -29.68
CA LEU A 155 15.74 -4.54 -29.76
C LEU A 155 16.08 -3.07 -29.99
N MET A 156 17.10 -2.54 -29.31
CA MET A 156 17.54 -1.15 -29.45
C MET A 156 18.06 -0.88 -30.86
N GLU A 157 18.83 -1.80 -31.42
CA GLU A 157 19.30 -1.74 -32.81
C GLU A 157 18.12 -1.79 -33.79
N GLU A 158 17.18 -2.72 -33.61
CA GLU A 158 16.00 -2.83 -34.48
C GLU A 158 15.11 -1.59 -34.42
N VAL A 159 14.90 -1.02 -33.23
CA VAL A 159 14.10 0.20 -33.05
C VAL A 159 14.79 1.42 -33.69
N SER A 160 16.09 1.59 -33.49
CA SER A 160 16.85 2.71 -34.09
C SER A 160 16.91 2.64 -35.63
N HIS A 161 16.80 1.44 -36.21
CA HIS A 161 16.71 1.21 -37.66
C HIS A 161 15.28 1.07 -38.19
N TYR A 162 14.25 1.38 -37.39
CA TYR A 162 12.83 1.27 -37.79
C TYR A 162 12.45 -0.14 -38.29
N ASN A 163 13.10 -1.18 -37.78
CA ASN A 163 12.91 -2.56 -38.17
C ASN A 163 11.69 -3.17 -37.45
N MET A 164 10.73 -3.69 -38.22
CA MET A 164 9.51 -4.31 -37.68
C MET A 164 9.76 -5.60 -36.89
N ASN A 165 10.93 -6.23 -37.02
CA ASN A 165 11.32 -7.35 -36.16
C ASN A 165 11.35 -6.97 -34.68
N ALA A 166 11.49 -5.67 -34.36
CA ALA A 166 11.38 -5.15 -33.00
C ALA A 166 10.11 -5.59 -32.28
N ILE A 167 9.00 -5.82 -32.99
CA ILE A 167 7.75 -6.35 -32.39
C ILE A 167 7.99 -7.75 -31.80
N ASN A 168 8.65 -8.62 -32.57
CA ASN A 168 8.94 -9.99 -32.16
C ASN A 168 10.01 -10.02 -31.06
N THR A 169 11.06 -9.23 -31.22
CA THR A 169 12.14 -9.11 -30.24
C THR A 169 11.63 -8.54 -28.92
N PHE A 170 10.78 -7.51 -28.97
CA PHE A 170 10.14 -6.97 -27.77
C PHE A 170 9.27 -8.00 -27.07
N ALA A 171 8.48 -8.79 -27.78
CA ALA A 171 7.63 -9.82 -27.17
C ALA A 171 8.42 -10.84 -26.34
N GLN A 172 9.67 -11.13 -26.71
CA GLN A 172 10.55 -12.04 -25.98
C GLN A 172 10.98 -11.49 -24.61
N ILE A 173 11.16 -10.16 -24.50
CA ILE A 173 11.67 -9.51 -23.28
C ILE A 173 10.66 -8.63 -22.56
N ALA A 174 9.45 -8.45 -23.10
CA ALA A 174 8.42 -7.57 -22.57
C ALA A 174 8.06 -7.89 -21.11
N LYS A 175 8.00 -9.18 -20.75
CA LYS A 175 7.73 -9.60 -19.37
C LYS A 175 8.82 -9.13 -18.41
N THR A 176 10.08 -9.30 -18.80
CA THR A 176 11.23 -8.86 -18.00
C THR A 176 11.32 -7.34 -17.92
N LEU A 177 11.09 -6.64 -19.04
CA LEU A 177 11.01 -5.17 -19.05
C LEU A 177 9.89 -4.63 -18.17
N ASN A 178 8.74 -5.30 -18.12
CA ASN A 178 7.65 -4.94 -17.21
C ASN A 178 8.05 -5.04 -15.74
N LEU A 179 8.92 -6.01 -15.38
CA LEU A 179 9.43 -6.14 -14.02
C LEU A 179 10.42 -5.03 -13.66
N ILE A 180 11.23 -4.58 -14.63
CA ILE A 180 12.28 -3.56 -14.43
C ILE A 180 11.70 -2.14 -14.45
N ALA A 181 10.77 -1.89 -15.37
CA ALA A 181 10.25 -0.57 -15.67
C ALA A 181 8.74 -0.63 -15.98
N PRO A 182 7.90 -1.04 -15.00
CA PRO A 182 6.46 -1.22 -15.20
C PRO A 182 5.77 0.08 -15.66
N GLN A 183 6.26 1.24 -15.23
CA GLN A 183 5.69 2.53 -15.64
C GLN A 183 5.90 2.86 -17.12
N HIS A 184 6.84 2.19 -17.81
CA HIS A 184 7.16 2.44 -19.21
C HIS A 184 6.59 1.38 -20.16
N ILE A 185 6.18 0.21 -19.66
CA ILE A 185 5.88 -0.94 -20.52
C ILE A 185 4.65 -0.71 -21.42
N GLU A 186 3.62 -0.05 -20.90
CA GLU A 186 2.37 0.16 -21.64
C GLU A 186 2.63 1.08 -22.82
N LEU A 187 3.34 2.19 -22.58
CA LEU A 187 3.72 3.14 -23.61
C LEU A 187 4.72 2.55 -24.61
N LEU A 188 5.67 1.73 -24.14
CA LEU A 188 6.62 1.04 -25.02
C LEU A 188 5.90 0.02 -25.92
N THR A 189 4.99 -0.77 -25.36
CA THR A 189 4.17 -1.74 -26.10
C THR A 189 3.35 -1.05 -27.19
N GLN A 190 2.69 0.06 -26.85
CA GLN A 190 1.94 0.86 -27.82
C GLN A 190 2.85 1.44 -28.90
N SER A 191 4.00 1.99 -28.51
CA SER A 191 4.95 2.60 -29.45
C SER A 191 5.50 1.58 -30.45
N ILE A 192 5.87 0.39 -29.98
CA ILE A 192 6.38 -0.70 -30.84
C ILE A 192 5.29 -1.25 -31.76
N ASN A 193 4.09 -1.55 -31.23
CA ASN A 193 2.99 -2.09 -32.03
C ASN A 193 2.43 -1.10 -33.06
N GLN A 194 2.53 0.21 -32.78
CA GLN A 194 2.10 1.27 -33.69
C GLN A 194 3.25 1.79 -34.57
N LEU A 195 4.42 1.12 -34.57
CA LEU A 195 5.61 1.50 -35.36
C LEU A 195 6.11 2.93 -35.10
N ARG A 196 5.85 3.46 -33.91
CA ARG A 196 6.36 4.75 -33.43
C ARG A 196 7.77 4.58 -32.88
N PHE A 197 8.70 4.18 -33.74
CA PHE A 197 10.04 3.77 -33.35
C PHE A 197 10.85 4.85 -32.61
N GLN A 198 10.74 6.12 -33.01
CA GLN A 198 11.41 7.21 -32.30
C GLN A 198 10.91 7.36 -30.85
N GLN A 199 9.61 7.12 -30.61
CA GLN A 199 9.06 7.12 -29.26
C GLN A 199 9.53 5.90 -28.47
N ALA A 200 9.57 4.72 -29.10
CA ALA A 200 10.09 3.51 -28.50
C ALA A 200 11.58 3.64 -28.11
N GLU A 201 12.40 4.26 -28.96
CA GLU A 201 13.84 4.48 -28.72
C GLU A 201 14.08 5.36 -27.49
N ASN A 202 13.33 6.46 -27.35
CA ASN A 202 13.41 7.33 -26.18
C ASN A 202 13.08 6.56 -24.90
N ILE A 203 12.02 5.75 -24.93
CA ILE A 203 11.60 4.96 -23.77
C ILE A 203 12.64 3.90 -23.41
N LEU A 204 13.21 3.18 -24.40
CA LEU A 204 14.28 2.22 -24.17
C LEU A 204 15.53 2.92 -23.59
N THR A 205 15.88 4.10 -24.08
CA THR A 205 17.02 4.86 -23.54
C THR A 205 16.81 5.22 -22.06
N GLU A 206 15.58 5.59 -21.67
CA GLU A 206 15.22 5.87 -20.27
C GLU A 206 15.23 4.63 -19.37
N ILE A 207 14.94 3.44 -19.92
CA ILE A 207 14.96 2.17 -19.18
C ILE A 207 16.41 1.69 -18.94
N TYR A 208 17.33 1.95 -19.87
CA TYR A 208 18.68 1.38 -19.87
C TYR A 208 19.49 1.60 -18.56
N PRO A 209 19.51 2.79 -17.93
CA PRO A 209 20.21 3.00 -16.67
C PRO A 209 19.72 2.08 -15.53
N ARG A 210 18.44 1.69 -15.56
CA ARG A 210 17.85 0.80 -14.56
C ARG A 210 18.32 -0.63 -14.74
N ILE A 211 18.46 -1.07 -15.99
CA ILE A 211 19.02 -2.39 -16.33
C ILE A 211 20.45 -2.49 -15.80
N LEU A 212 21.27 -1.46 -16.02
CA LEU A 212 22.67 -1.43 -15.53
C LEU A 212 22.77 -1.45 -14.01
N ASN A 213 21.83 -0.81 -13.30
CA ASN A 213 21.82 -0.79 -11.83
C ASN A 213 21.43 -2.15 -11.22
N ILE A 214 20.66 -2.99 -11.92
CA ILE A 214 20.27 -4.33 -11.46
C ILE A 214 21.43 -5.33 -11.55
N ARG A 215 22.44 -5.05 -12.38
CA ARG A 215 23.64 -5.89 -12.55
C ARG A 215 24.66 -5.74 -11.41
N LYS A 216 24.62 -4.65 -10.64
CA LYS A 216 25.57 -4.34 -9.57
C LYS A 216 25.12 -4.93 -8.23
#